data_AF-A0A7C4C9A9-F1
#
_entry.id   AF-A0A7C4C9A9-F1
#
_cell.length_a   1.000
_cell.length_b   1.000
_cell.length_c   1.000
_cell.angle_alpha   90.00
_cell.angle_beta   90.00
_cell.angle_gamma   90.00
#
_symmetry.space_group_name_H-M   'P 1'
#
loop_
_entity.id
_entity.type
_entity.pdbx_description
1 polymer ?
#
loop_
_entity_poly.entity_id
_entity_poly.type
_entity_poly.pdbx_seq_one_letter_code
_entity_poly.pdbx_strand_id
1 'polypeptide(L)'
;MPDEERGDGVLPTRVAPRPLLAPAVGLMVGIALSDAVGLTAPVARATCAAVALLAAGLTAWAARRNTAAGGAAATAWLTAAALLCGFVRQQHALWRSPDHLAPALSDAPVLTRVAGTVISTPLERAAEKHNPFLPFDPPPRTVFMLAVEELHVGETPLRCRGVLRVTVAARGLGLRLGQRVRVTGRAGGPRGPRNPGEPDWAAIARRQGLAGSLNVEHGGLVEALAAPDQPGLRLITLLRGWARAVLLEPFPAGAEDAAPQLLDTMILGQRTAADRALNDAFLRAGGLHFLAVSGFNVNLLAVATWWTVRRLLRRSPRAAALAALATTLLFALVTEPNAPVLRAAIAAALAAGAALLRRQMSVVNGLALAALLILLVNPQELFRAGFQ
;
A
#
# COMPACT_ATOMS: atom_id res chain seq x y z
N MET A 1 -30.04 -49.79 -45.23
CA MET A 1 -28.98 -48.81 -45.59
C MET A 1 -29.23 -47.59 -44.70
N PRO A 2 -28.32 -47.28 -43.76
CA PRO A 2 -28.61 -46.41 -42.62
C PRO A 2 -28.44 -44.93 -42.99
N ASP A 3 -29.33 -44.08 -42.49
CA ASP A 3 -29.16 -42.62 -42.48
C ASP A 3 -28.46 -42.22 -41.18
N GLU A 4 -27.44 -41.37 -41.34
CA GLU A 4 -26.42 -40.98 -40.37
C GLU A 4 -26.98 -40.23 -39.15
N GLU A 5 -26.71 -40.75 -37.96
CA GLU A 5 -26.89 -40.04 -36.70
C GLU A 5 -25.74 -39.04 -36.45
N ARG A 6 -26.13 -37.77 -36.33
CA ARG A 6 -25.61 -36.73 -35.41
C ARG A 6 -24.10 -36.77 -35.09
N GLY A 7 -23.33 -36.02 -35.88
CA GLY A 7 -22.09 -35.43 -35.41
C GLY A 7 -22.39 -34.26 -34.46
N ASP A 8 -22.17 -34.47 -33.17
CA ASP A 8 -22.16 -33.44 -32.14
C ASP A 8 -21.16 -32.33 -32.49
N GLY A 9 -21.69 -31.17 -32.91
CA GLY A 9 -20.95 -29.93 -33.05
C GLY A 9 -20.49 -29.43 -31.68
N VAL A 10 -19.37 -29.93 -31.19
CA VAL A 10 -18.60 -29.30 -30.12
C VAL A 10 -18.15 -27.93 -30.63
N LEU A 11 -18.95 -26.90 -30.34
CA LEU A 11 -18.56 -25.50 -30.56
C LEU A 11 -17.24 -25.27 -29.81
N PRO A 12 -16.15 -24.88 -30.48
CA PRO A 12 -14.93 -24.51 -29.77
C PRO A 12 -15.29 -23.31 -28.90
N THR A 13 -15.22 -23.48 -27.59
CA THR A 13 -15.27 -22.40 -26.62
C THR A 13 -14.10 -21.46 -26.94
N ARG A 14 -14.33 -20.48 -27.81
CA ARG A 14 -13.33 -19.44 -28.11
C ARG A 14 -13.02 -18.74 -26.80
N VAL A 15 -11.92 -19.15 -26.18
CA VAL A 15 -11.39 -18.52 -24.96
C VAL A 15 -11.26 -17.04 -25.28
N ALA A 16 -12.05 -16.21 -24.60
CA ALA A 16 -12.04 -14.78 -24.81
C ALA A 16 -10.59 -14.29 -24.72
N PRO A 17 -10.10 -13.47 -25.68
CA PRO A 17 -8.71 -13.07 -25.71
C PRO A 17 -8.31 -12.36 -24.41
N ARG A 18 -7.17 -12.76 -23.84
CA ARG A 18 -6.62 -12.25 -22.57
C ARG A 18 -5.34 -11.43 -22.80
N PRO A 19 -5.38 -10.36 -23.64
CA PRO A 19 -4.18 -9.67 -24.09
C PRO A 19 -3.41 -8.96 -22.97
N LEU A 20 -4.05 -8.66 -21.84
CA LEU A 20 -3.43 -7.95 -20.72
C LEU A 20 -2.70 -8.87 -19.74
N LEU A 21 -3.00 -10.17 -19.76
CA LEU A 21 -2.40 -11.11 -18.82
C LEU A 21 -0.89 -11.26 -19.05
N ALA A 22 -0.46 -11.43 -20.30
CA ALA A 22 0.96 -11.61 -20.62
C ALA A 22 1.80 -10.36 -20.27
N PRO A 23 1.39 -9.12 -20.60
CA PRO A 23 2.06 -7.91 -20.12
C PRO A 23 2.09 -7.78 -18.59
N ALA A 24 1.00 -8.16 -17.89
CA ALA A 24 0.98 -8.12 -16.43
C ALA A 24 2.01 -9.08 -15.82
N VAL A 25 2.09 -10.31 -16.33
CA VAL A 25 3.11 -11.29 -15.92
C VAL A 25 4.51 -10.79 -16.28
N GLY A 26 4.70 -10.22 -17.48
CA GLY A 26 5.96 -9.59 -17.88
C GLY A 26 6.43 -8.54 -16.88
N LEU A 27 5.55 -7.61 -16.49
CA LEU A 27 5.83 -6.58 -15.49
C LEU A 27 6.26 -7.18 -14.14
N MET A 28 5.53 -8.19 -13.65
CA MET A 28 5.85 -8.88 -12.39
C MET A 28 7.22 -9.56 -12.45
N VAL A 29 7.51 -10.28 -13.54
CA VAL A 29 8.81 -10.94 -13.76
C VAL A 29 9.94 -9.91 -13.81
N GLY A 30 9.73 -8.76 -14.47
CA GLY A 30 10.70 -7.68 -14.51
C GLY A 30 11.04 -7.10 -13.13
N ILE A 31 10.01 -6.90 -12.29
CA ILE A 31 10.18 -6.42 -10.90
C ILE A 31 10.94 -7.47 -10.07
N ALA A 32 10.54 -8.74 -10.14
CA ALA A 32 11.18 -9.83 -9.41
C ALA A 32 12.64 -10.03 -9.82
N LEU A 33 12.94 -9.97 -11.13
CA LEU A 33 14.30 -10.06 -11.65
C LEU A 33 15.16 -8.89 -11.17
N SER A 34 14.63 -7.66 -11.21
CA SER A 34 15.35 -6.49 -10.69
C SER A 34 15.71 -6.62 -9.21
N ASP A 35 14.80 -7.18 -8.40
CA ASP A 35 15.03 -7.39 -6.98
C ASP A 35 16.09 -8.47 -6.71
N ALA A 36 16.10 -9.54 -7.52
CA ALA A 36 17.09 -10.63 -7.40
C ALA A 36 18.51 -10.23 -7.83
N VAL A 37 18.67 -9.42 -8.89
CA VAL A 37 20.01 -9.11 -9.46
C VAL A 37 20.70 -7.96 -8.71
N GLY A 38 19.96 -7.08 -8.03
CA GLY A 38 20.56 -6.06 -7.16
C GLY A 38 21.48 -5.04 -7.87
N LEU A 39 21.33 -4.83 -9.19
CA LEU A 39 22.21 -3.96 -9.97
C LEU A 39 22.14 -2.49 -9.51
N THR A 40 23.26 -1.78 -9.68
CA THR A 40 23.35 -0.34 -9.41
C THR A 40 22.65 0.49 -10.49
N ALA A 41 22.06 1.63 -10.08
CA ALA A 41 21.20 2.49 -10.88
C ALA A 41 21.74 2.95 -12.27
N PRO A 42 23.05 3.16 -12.53
CA PRO A 42 23.52 3.55 -13.86
C PRO A 42 23.58 2.36 -14.84
N VAL A 43 24.03 1.19 -14.40
CA VAL A 43 24.13 -0.02 -15.24
C VAL A 43 22.74 -0.50 -15.65
N ALA A 44 21.79 -0.50 -14.70
CA ALA A 44 20.40 -0.84 -14.98
C ALA A 44 19.77 0.08 -16.04
N ARG A 45 19.99 1.39 -15.97
CA ARG A 45 19.44 2.36 -16.95
C ARG A 45 20.04 2.17 -18.35
N ALA A 46 21.34 1.90 -18.45
CA ALA A 46 22.01 1.64 -19.72
C ALA A 46 21.53 0.33 -20.36
N THR A 47 21.43 -0.76 -19.58
CA THR A 47 20.93 -2.05 -20.07
C THR A 47 19.47 -1.95 -20.51
N CYS A 48 18.63 -1.23 -19.74
CA CYS A 48 17.22 -1.04 -20.11
C CYS A 48 17.04 -0.16 -21.35
N ALA A 49 17.85 0.90 -21.52
CA ALA A 49 17.83 1.72 -22.74
C ALA A 49 18.25 0.90 -23.97
N ALA A 50 19.31 0.09 -23.84
CA ALA A 50 19.78 -0.78 -24.91
C ALA A 50 18.72 -1.83 -25.30
N VAL A 51 18.08 -2.49 -24.33
CA VAL A 51 17.07 -3.52 -24.61
C VAL A 51 15.75 -2.89 -25.11
N ALA A 52 15.37 -1.70 -24.64
CA ALA A 52 14.21 -0.98 -25.17
C ALA A 52 14.41 -0.54 -26.63
N LEU A 53 15.61 -0.09 -27.00
CA LEU A 53 15.98 0.22 -28.38
C LEU A 53 15.98 -1.03 -29.27
N LEU A 54 16.50 -2.15 -28.77
CA LEU A 54 16.42 -3.44 -29.47
C LEU A 54 14.98 -3.90 -29.68
N ALA A 55 14.12 -3.72 -28.66
CA ALA A 55 12.70 -4.04 -28.76
C ALA A 55 11.95 -3.13 -29.74
N ALA A 56 12.25 -1.84 -29.76
CA ALA A 56 11.70 -0.89 -30.73
C ALA A 56 12.17 -1.20 -32.16
N GLY A 57 13.44 -1.59 -32.35
CA GLY A 57 13.97 -2.00 -33.66
C GLY A 57 13.29 -3.26 -34.20
N LEU A 58 13.10 -4.27 -33.34
CA LEU A 58 12.50 -5.54 -33.72
C LEU A 58 10.96 -5.46 -33.89
N THR A 59 10.26 -4.57 -33.17
CA THR A 59 8.84 -4.24 -33.42
C THR A 59 8.65 -3.57 -34.78
N ALA A 60 9.48 -2.57 -35.11
CA ALA A 60 9.46 -1.91 -36.41
C ALA A 60 9.77 -2.89 -37.55
N TRP A 61 10.65 -3.86 -37.30
CA TRP A 61 10.95 -4.93 -38.25
C TRP A 61 9.79 -5.91 -38.43
N ALA A 62 9.15 -6.37 -37.35
CA ALA A 62 8.03 -7.31 -37.40
C ALA A 62 6.76 -6.68 -38.01
N ALA A 63 6.47 -5.42 -37.69
CA ALA A 63 5.33 -4.68 -38.26
C ALA A 63 5.43 -4.52 -39.79
N ARG A 64 6.65 -4.55 -40.35
CA ARG A 64 6.90 -4.49 -41.80
C ARG A 64 6.68 -5.82 -42.54
N ARG A 65 6.49 -6.96 -41.85
CA ARG A 65 6.48 -8.32 -42.46
C ARG A 65 5.13 -9.06 -42.50
N ASN A 66 3.99 -8.37 -42.43
CA ASN A 66 2.64 -8.86 -42.78
C ASN A 66 1.86 -9.66 -41.70
N THR A 67 0.53 -9.72 -41.89
CA THR A 67 -0.51 -9.35 -40.91
C THR A 67 -1.27 -10.48 -40.17
N ALA A 68 -0.88 -11.76 -40.32
CA ALA A 68 -1.52 -12.87 -39.58
C ALA A 68 -0.85 -13.20 -38.24
N ALA A 69 0.46 -12.98 -38.13
CA ALA A 69 1.25 -13.17 -36.89
C ALA A 69 1.27 -11.92 -35.98
N GLY A 70 0.64 -10.83 -36.41
CA GLY A 70 0.71 -9.52 -35.76
C GLY A 70 0.18 -9.51 -34.32
N GLY A 71 -0.86 -10.29 -34.01
CA GLY A 71 -1.43 -10.34 -32.65
C GLY A 71 -0.52 -11.04 -31.64
N ALA A 72 0.08 -12.17 -32.02
CA ALA A 72 1.01 -12.91 -31.17
C ALA A 72 2.34 -12.15 -31.01
N ALA A 73 2.87 -11.60 -32.10
CA ALA A 73 4.05 -10.74 -32.07
C ALA A 73 3.81 -9.49 -31.21
N ALA A 74 2.69 -8.79 -31.37
CA ALA A 74 2.36 -7.62 -30.56
C ALA A 74 2.23 -7.97 -29.07
N THR A 75 1.65 -9.12 -28.73
CA THR A 75 1.53 -9.57 -27.33
C THR A 75 2.90 -9.90 -26.73
N ALA A 76 3.76 -10.58 -27.47
CA ALA A 76 5.14 -10.85 -27.05
C ALA A 76 5.92 -9.55 -26.85
N TRP A 77 5.76 -8.57 -27.75
CA TRP A 77 6.36 -7.25 -27.64
C TRP A 77 5.90 -6.46 -26.44
N LEU A 78 4.59 -6.39 -26.21
CA LEU A 78 4.02 -5.76 -25.03
C LEU A 78 4.50 -6.42 -23.75
N THR A 79 4.68 -7.75 -23.77
CA THR A 79 5.22 -8.49 -22.62
C THR A 79 6.68 -8.15 -22.35
N ALA A 80 7.53 -8.10 -23.39
CA ALA A 80 8.93 -7.71 -23.26
C ALA A 80 9.06 -6.25 -22.79
N ALA A 81 8.26 -5.34 -23.35
CA ALA A 81 8.22 -3.94 -22.93
C ALA A 81 7.75 -3.80 -21.47
N ALA A 82 6.73 -4.57 -21.05
CA ALA A 82 6.26 -4.58 -19.69
C ALA A 82 7.31 -5.13 -18.71
N LEU A 83 8.05 -6.17 -19.09
CA LEU A 83 9.17 -6.69 -18.30
C LEU A 83 10.25 -5.64 -18.09
N LEU A 84 10.69 -4.96 -19.14
CA LEU A 84 11.66 -3.87 -19.02
C LEU A 84 11.13 -2.72 -18.18
N CYS A 85 9.87 -2.35 -18.38
CA CYS A 85 9.21 -1.32 -17.59
C CYS A 85 9.21 -1.70 -16.09
N GLY A 86 8.88 -2.95 -15.76
CA GLY A 86 8.88 -3.45 -14.39
C GLY A 86 10.26 -3.42 -13.76
N PHE A 87 11.27 -3.84 -14.53
CA PHE A 87 12.67 -3.80 -14.10
C PHE A 87 13.12 -2.36 -13.80
N VAL A 88 12.93 -1.42 -14.74
CA VAL A 88 13.26 0.00 -14.56
C VAL A 88 12.49 0.60 -13.39
N ARG A 89 11.19 0.28 -13.29
CA ARG A 89 10.31 0.82 -12.26
C ARG A 89 10.75 0.39 -10.87
N GLN A 90 11.18 -0.85 -10.69
CA GLN A 90 11.73 -1.36 -9.44
C GLN A 90 13.06 -0.69 -9.10
N GLN A 91 13.96 -0.55 -10.08
CA GLN A 91 15.23 0.17 -9.90
C GLN A 91 15.02 1.63 -9.48
N HIS A 92 14.07 2.32 -10.12
CA HIS A 92 13.69 3.67 -9.74
C HIS A 92 13.04 3.71 -8.34
N ALA A 93 12.24 2.70 -7.96
CA ALA A 93 11.65 2.63 -6.62
C ALA A 93 12.69 2.41 -5.51
N LEU A 94 13.77 1.70 -5.82
CA LEU A 94 14.88 1.44 -4.90
C LEU A 94 15.95 2.52 -4.93
N TRP A 95 15.90 3.44 -5.91
CA TRP A 95 16.84 4.53 -6.03
C TRP A 95 16.73 5.48 -4.84
N ARG A 96 17.89 5.82 -4.27
CA ARG A 96 18.01 6.74 -3.14
C ARG A 96 18.63 8.04 -3.63
N SER A 97 18.06 9.16 -3.20
CA SER A 97 18.68 10.46 -3.41
C SER A 97 20.06 10.52 -2.74
N PRO A 98 21.00 11.34 -3.23
CA PRO A 98 22.27 11.57 -2.55
C PRO A 98 22.08 12.01 -1.08
N ASP A 99 21.06 12.82 -0.82
CA ASP A 99 20.72 13.32 0.52
C ASP A 99 19.88 12.32 1.34
N HIS A 100 19.82 11.04 0.95
CA HIS A 100 18.98 10.07 1.65
C HIS A 100 19.53 9.79 3.06
N LEU A 101 18.66 9.60 4.05
CA LEU A 101 19.04 9.40 5.46
C LEU A 101 19.81 8.09 5.73
N ALA A 102 19.50 7.02 5.01
CA ALA A 102 20.01 5.67 5.29
C ALA A 102 21.54 5.55 5.50
N PRO A 103 22.42 6.19 4.69
CA PRO A 103 23.87 6.12 4.91
C PRO A 103 24.35 6.81 6.18
N ALA A 104 23.58 7.76 6.73
CA ALA A 104 23.89 8.45 7.98
C ALA A 104 23.45 7.67 9.22
N LEU A 105 22.74 6.55 9.06
CA LEU A 105 22.31 5.70 10.16
C LEU A 105 23.29 4.54 10.35
N SER A 106 23.71 4.32 11.59
CA SER A 106 24.53 3.19 11.99
C SER A 106 23.69 1.95 12.31
N ASP A 107 24.31 0.77 12.26
CA ASP A 107 23.70 -0.51 12.69
C ASP A 107 23.51 -0.58 14.21
N ALA A 108 24.38 0.12 14.96
CA ALA A 108 24.24 0.35 16.38
C ALA A 108 23.39 1.62 16.62
N PRO A 109 22.40 1.62 17.54
CA PRO A 109 21.58 2.79 17.80
C PRO A 109 22.41 3.92 18.44
N VAL A 110 22.51 5.05 17.75
CA VAL A 110 23.25 6.24 18.20
C VAL A 110 22.27 7.30 18.68
N LEU A 111 22.64 8.08 19.69
CA LEU A 111 21.83 9.20 20.15
C LEU A 111 21.80 10.27 19.06
N THR A 112 20.61 10.53 18.55
CA THR A 112 20.39 11.37 17.38
C THR A 112 19.18 12.25 17.61
N ARG A 113 19.32 13.53 17.26
CA ARG A 113 18.21 14.48 17.24
C ARG A 113 17.72 14.67 15.82
N VAL A 114 16.43 14.50 15.61
CA VAL A 114 15.79 14.49 14.29
C VAL A 114 14.72 15.55 14.25
N ALA A 115 14.66 16.35 13.19
CA ALA A 115 13.53 17.23 12.91
C ALA A 115 12.85 16.82 11.60
N GLY A 116 11.52 16.84 11.61
CA GLY A 116 10.74 16.38 10.48
C GLY A 116 9.24 16.55 10.66
N THR A 117 8.48 16.02 9.71
CA THR A 117 7.02 16.12 9.67
C THR A 117 6.38 14.76 9.93
N VAL A 118 5.38 14.71 10.82
CA VAL A 118 4.60 13.49 11.10
C VAL A 118 3.73 13.15 9.89
N ILE A 119 3.96 11.99 9.27
CA ILE A 119 3.25 11.57 8.04
C ILE A 119 2.25 10.43 8.25
N SER A 120 2.14 9.90 9.47
CA SER A 120 1.11 8.92 9.83
C SER A 120 0.34 9.37 11.08
N THR A 121 -0.90 8.89 11.25
CA THR A 121 -1.62 9.05 12.51
C THR A 121 -0.79 8.45 13.66
N PRO A 122 -0.52 9.18 14.75
CA PRO A 122 0.16 8.62 15.91
C PRO A 122 -0.68 7.53 16.58
N LEU A 123 -0.13 6.32 16.63
CA LEU A 123 -0.79 5.16 17.22
C LEU A 123 -0.35 4.98 18.66
N GLU A 124 -1.25 5.19 19.61
CA GLU A 124 -0.99 4.91 21.02
C GLU A 124 -1.21 3.44 21.38
N ARG A 125 -0.26 2.87 22.12
CA ARG A 125 -0.32 1.54 22.68
C ARG A 125 -0.22 1.63 24.20
N ALA A 126 -1.17 1.03 24.91
CA ALA A 126 -1.13 0.94 26.37
C ALA A 126 0.06 0.08 26.84
N ALA A 127 0.40 0.21 28.13
CA ALA A 127 1.33 -0.68 28.81
C ALA A 127 0.74 -2.10 28.84
N GLU A 128 1.56 -3.13 28.67
CA GLU A 128 1.09 -4.52 28.54
C GLU A 128 1.56 -5.37 29.73
N LYS A 129 0.74 -6.35 30.13
CA LYS A 129 1.04 -7.31 31.22
C LYS A 129 1.27 -8.75 30.76
N HIS A 130 1.30 -9.00 29.45
CA HIS A 130 0.93 -10.31 28.91
C HIS A 130 2.09 -11.23 28.50
N ASN A 131 3.35 -10.85 28.74
CA ASN A 131 4.45 -11.77 28.51
C ASN A 131 4.88 -12.43 29.83
N PRO A 132 4.49 -13.69 30.10
CA PRO A 132 4.89 -14.39 31.31
C PRO A 132 6.41 -14.62 31.40
N PHE A 133 7.14 -14.38 30.31
CA PHE A 133 8.61 -14.46 30.24
C PHE A 133 9.30 -13.10 30.44
N LEU A 134 8.56 -11.99 30.54
CA LEU A 134 9.13 -10.69 30.89
C LEU A 134 8.91 -10.42 32.39
N PRO A 135 9.96 -10.07 33.14
CA PRO A 135 9.82 -9.74 34.57
C PRO A 135 9.22 -8.34 34.81
N PHE A 136 8.90 -7.57 33.76
CA PHE A 136 8.37 -6.22 33.85
C PHE A 136 7.34 -5.93 32.75
N ASP A 137 6.43 -5.02 33.05
CA ASP A 137 5.42 -4.53 32.11
C ASP A 137 6.06 -3.53 31.14
N PRO A 138 6.07 -3.78 29.82
CA PRO A 138 6.55 -2.79 28.87
C PRO A 138 5.74 -1.48 29.00
N PRO A 139 6.43 -0.33 29.03
CA PRO A 139 5.77 0.96 29.18
C PRO A 139 4.86 1.25 27.99
N PRO A 140 3.86 2.13 28.16
CA PRO A 140 3.01 2.51 27.07
C PRO A 140 3.84 3.24 26.00
N ARG A 141 3.47 3.08 24.73
CA ARG A 141 4.25 3.62 23.60
C ARG A 141 3.38 4.23 22.52
N THR A 142 3.84 5.34 21.95
CA THR A 142 3.26 5.96 20.76
C THR A 142 4.16 5.69 19.56
N VAL A 143 3.58 5.21 18.46
CA VAL A 143 4.30 4.87 17.23
C VAL A 143 3.79 5.72 16.07
N PHE A 144 4.70 6.32 15.31
CA PHE A 144 4.36 7.08 14.11
C PHE A 144 5.51 7.08 13.11
N MET A 145 5.21 7.47 11.86
CA MET A 145 6.19 7.67 10.80
C MET A 145 6.55 9.15 10.69
N LEU A 146 7.85 9.44 10.67
CA LEU A 146 8.41 10.78 10.58
C LEU A 146 9.16 10.93 9.26
N ALA A 147 8.72 11.86 8.41
CA ALA A 147 9.51 12.31 7.27
C ALA A 147 10.60 13.26 7.76
N VAL A 148 11.84 12.79 7.73
CA VAL A 148 13.01 13.50 8.23
C VAL A 148 13.45 14.55 7.21
N GLU A 149 13.75 15.74 7.72
CA GLU A 149 14.31 16.86 6.95
C GLU A 149 15.73 17.20 7.44
N GLU A 150 15.99 16.96 8.73
CA GLU A 150 17.24 17.31 9.38
C GLU A 150 17.59 16.28 10.46
N LEU A 151 18.87 15.89 10.46
CA LEU A 151 19.45 14.90 11.35
C LEU A 151 20.67 15.51 12.04
N HIS A 152 20.75 15.39 13.36
CA HIS A 152 21.90 15.84 14.14
C HIS A 152 22.53 14.63 14.82
N VAL A 153 23.68 14.20 14.29
CA VAL A 153 24.54 13.18 14.89
C VAL A 153 25.79 13.92 15.39
N GLY A 154 25.83 14.24 16.68
CA GLY A 154 26.87 15.12 17.25
C GLY A 154 26.59 16.61 16.99
N GLU A 155 27.62 17.37 16.61
CA GLU A 155 27.56 18.84 16.54
C GLU A 155 27.06 19.40 15.20
N THR A 156 27.15 18.64 14.10
CA THR A 156 26.80 19.15 12.77
C THR A 156 25.41 18.69 12.30
N PRO A 157 24.53 19.62 11.90
CA PRO A 157 23.25 19.29 11.28
C PRO A 157 23.46 18.78 9.84
N LEU A 158 22.95 17.59 9.57
CA LEU A 158 22.87 16.99 8.25
C LEU A 158 21.46 17.15 7.71
N ARG A 159 21.31 17.89 6.61
CA ARG A 159 20.06 17.91 5.86
C ARG A 159 19.92 16.61 5.10
N CYS A 160 18.81 15.91 5.32
CA CYS A 160 18.59 14.61 4.70
C CYS A 160 17.10 14.37 4.46
N ARG A 161 16.80 13.42 3.58
CA ARG A 161 15.45 12.97 3.27
C ARG A 161 15.31 11.49 3.57
N GLY A 162 14.21 11.12 4.22
CA GLY A 162 13.89 9.72 4.48
C GLY A 162 12.76 9.60 5.47
N VAL A 163 12.23 8.39 5.64
CA VAL A 163 11.20 8.11 6.63
C VAL A 163 11.77 7.27 7.75
N LEU A 164 11.59 7.71 8.98
CA LEU A 164 11.89 6.94 10.19
C LEU A 164 10.61 6.47 10.85
N ARG A 165 10.62 5.23 11.35
CA ARG A 165 9.62 4.77 12.29
C ARG A 165 10.02 5.21 13.70
N VAL A 166 9.26 6.11 14.31
CA VAL A 166 9.50 6.63 15.66
C VAL A 166 8.66 5.84 16.66
N THR A 167 9.30 5.39 17.74
CA THR A 167 8.64 4.75 18.88
C THR A 167 8.98 5.55 20.13
N VAL A 168 7.98 6.14 20.77
CA VAL A 168 8.13 6.95 21.98
C VAL A 168 7.50 6.20 23.15
N ALA A 169 8.23 5.99 24.25
CA ALA A 169 7.71 5.38 25.47
C ALA A 169 6.88 6.39 26.31
N ALA A 170 5.81 6.90 25.71
CA ALA A 170 4.83 7.79 26.35
C ALA A 170 3.47 7.74 25.62
N ARG A 171 2.42 8.24 26.26
CA ARG A 171 1.09 8.50 25.68
C ARG A 171 0.76 9.99 25.76
N GLY A 172 -0.30 10.41 25.07
CA GLY A 172 -0.86 11.75 25.24
C GLY A 172 0.05 12.85 24.71
N LEU A 173 0.91 12.56 23.73
CA LEU A 173 1.84 13.54 23.16
C LEU A 173 1.13 14.68 22.40
N GLY A 174 -0.17 14.58 22.16
CA GLY A 174 -0.96 15.59 21.44
C GLY A 174 -0.56 15.77 19.98
N LEU A 175 0.21 14.85 19.41
CA LEU A 175 0.73 14.94 18.05
C LEU A 175 -0.37 14.76 17.01
N ARG A 176 -0.26 15.52 15.92
CA ARG A 176 -1.20 15.48 14.79
C ARG A 176 -0.49 15.14 13.48
N LEU A 177 -1.22 14.53 12.56
CA LEU A 177 -0.75 14.32 11.18
C LEU A 177 -0.40 15.67 10.54
N GLY A 178 0.75 15.75 9.88
CA GLY A 178 1.27 16.97 9.26
C GLY A 178 2.01 17.92 10.21
N GLN A 179 2.06 17.60 11.50
CA GLN A 179 2.77 18.42 12.48
C GLN A 179 4.28 18.27 12.32
N ARG A 180 5.00 19.39 12.37
CA ARG A 180 6.47 19.38 12.43
C ARG A 180 6.89 19.11 13.88
N VAL A 181 7.82 18.19 14.08
CA VAL A 181 8.31 17.82 15.40
C VAL A 181 9.83 17.71 15.41
N ARG A 182 10.42 17.97 16.56
CA ARG A 182 11.82 17.64 16.85
C ARG A 182 11.84 16.54 17.89
N VAL A 183 12.57 15.47 17.60
CA VAL A 183 12.58 14.25 18.40
C VAL A 183 14.02 13.88 18.70
N THR A 184 14.35 13.67 19.96
CA THR A 184 15.68 13.20 20.38
C THR A 184 15.58 11.76 20.89
N GLY A 185 16.38 10.85 20.33
CA GLY A 185 16.33 9.44 20.69
C GLY A 185 17.45 8.64 20.05
N ARG A 186 17.38 7.32 20.15
CA ARG A 186 18.39 6.41 19.58
C ARG A 186 17.95 6.00 18.17
N ALA A 187 18.65 6.49 17.16
CA ALA A 187 18.39 6.19 15.76
C ALA A 187 19.27 5.03 15.28
N GLY A 188 18.73 4.13 14.47
CA GLY A 188 19.48 3.05 13.85
C GLY A 188 18.86 2.57 12.55
N GLY A 189 19.73 2.06 11.67
CA GLY A 189 19.33 1.41 10.43
C GLY A 189 18.64 0.06 10.68
N PRO A 190 17.84 -0.44 9.73
CA PRO A 190 17.23 -1.75 9.86
C PRO A 190 18.29 -2.84 9.72
N ARG A 191 18.28 -3.81 10.62
CA ARG A 191 19.29 -4.88 10.68
C ARG A 191 18.93 -6.01 9.73
N GLY A 192 19.95 -6.55 9.05
CA GLY A 192 19.82 -7.76 8.25
C GLY A 192 19.56 -9.00 9.11
N PRO A 193 19.32 -10.15 8.46
CA PRO A 193 19.01 -11.39 9.14
C PRO A 193 20.19 -11.87 10.00
N ARG A 194 19.93 -12.18 11.27
CA ARG A 194 20.88 -12.71 12.27
C ARG A 194 20.79 -14.22 12.44
N ASN A 195 19.67 -14.84 12.06
CA ASN A 195 19.48 -16.29 12.11
C ASN A 195 19.21 -16.86 10.70
N PRO A 196 19.74 -18.04 10.36
CA PRO A 196 19.37 -18.74 9.14
C PRO A 196 17.85 -18.98 9.07
N GLY A 197 17.23 -18.63 7.94
CA GLY A 197 15.80 -18.82 7.69
C GLY A 197 14.87 -17.71 8.23
N GLU A 198 15.40 -16.70 8.94
CA GLU A 198 14.58 -15.57 9.36
C GLU A 198 14.30 -14.59 8.20
N PRO A 199 13.13 -13.91 8.19
CA PRO A 199 12.85 -12.90 7.18
C PRO A 199 13.87 -11.74 7.23
N ASP A 200 14.34 -11.28 6.06
CA ASP A 200 15.17 -10.08 5.98
C ASP A 200 14.32 -8.83 6.25
N TRP A 201 14.24 -8.46 7.53
CA TRP A 201 13.55 -7.26 7.99
C TRP A 201 14.13 -5.97 7.40
N ALA A 202 15.42 -5.94 7.06
CA ALA A 202 16.02 -4.80 6.40
C ALA A 202 15.54 -4.66 4.96
N ALA A 203 15.45 -5.76 4.20
CA ALA A 203 14.82 -5.73 2.89
C ALA A 203 13.37 -5.26 2.98
N ILE A 204 12.58 -5.82 3.91
CA ILE A 204 11.17 -5.44 4.09
C ILE A 204 11.03 -3.95 4.43
N ALA A 205 11.84 -3.43 5.37
CA ALA A 205 11.83 -2.02 5.74
C ALA A 205 12.19 -1.11 4.56
N ARG A 206 13.22 -1.48 3.78
CA ARG A 206 13.61 -0.75 2.56
C ARG A 206 12.47 -0.70 1.55
N ARG A 207 11.79 -1.83 1.31
CA ARG A 207 10.62 -1.92 0.41
C ARG A 207 9.43 -1.10 0.92
N GLN A 208 9.33 -0.85 2.22
CA GLN A 208 8.33 0.05 2.82
C GLN A 208 8.74 1.54 2.78
N GLY A 209 9.91 1.86 2.23
CA GLY A 209 10.43 3.23 2.20
C GLY A 209 10.97 3.72 3.55
N LEU A 210 11.18 2.80 4.51
CA LEU A 210 11.72 3.12 5.82
C LEU A 210 13.24 3.11 5.76
N ALA A 211 13.85 4.23 6.13
CA ALA A 211 15.30 4.36 6.26
C ALA A 211 15.81 3.69 7.54
N GLY A 212 15.00 3.65 8.60
CA GLY A 212 15.37 3.09 9.89
C GLY A 212 14.32 3.34 10.98
N SER A 213 14.76 3.24 12.22
CA SER A 213 13.92 3.46 13.41
C SER A 213 14.56 4.41 14.40
N LEU A 214 13.73 5.14 15.14
CA LEU A 214 14.12 6.05 16.21
C LEU A 214 13.36 5.66 17.49
N ASN A 215 14.08 5.26 18.52
CA ASN A 215 13.50 4.91 19.82
C ASN A 215 13.71 6.06 20.81
N VAL A 216 12.64 6.51 21.44
CA VAL A 216 12.61 7.66 22.34
C VAL A 216 12.11 7.19 23.70
N GLU A 217 12.93 7.38 24.72
CA GLU A 217 12.66 6.84 26.07
C GLU A 217 11.62 7.65 26.83
N HIS A 218 11.46 8.95 26.54
CA HIS A 218 10.59 9.85 27.30
C HIS A 218 9.82 10.81 26.38
N GLY A 219 8.56 11.08 26.72
CA GLY A 219 7.71 12.01 25.95
C GLY A 219 8.24 13.45 25.91
N GLY A 220 8.97 13.89 26.93
CA GLY A 220 9.59 15.22 26.97
C GLY A 220 10.71 15.43 25.94
N LEU A 221 11.17 14.38 25.26
CA LEU A 221 12.14 14.47 24.17
C LEU A 221 11.47 14.68 22.80
N VAL A 222 10.16 14.92 22.80
CA VAL A 222 9.36 15.25 21.62
C VAL A 222 8.89 16.69 21.74
N GLU A 223 9.45 17.55 20.93
CA GLU A 223 9.08 18.96 20.84
C GLU A 223 8.18 19.18 19.62
N ALA A 224 6.96 19.67 19.87
CA ALA A 224 6.08 20.14 18.81
C ALA A 224 6.60 21.47 18.24
N LEU A 225 6.80 21.52 16.93
CA LEU A 225 7.13 22.74 16.20
C LEU A 225 5.88 23.28 15.49
N ALA A 226 5.86 24.59 15.21
CA ALA A 226 4.79 25.19 14.42
C ALA A 226 4.72 24.52 13.05
N ALA A 227 3.53 24.06 12.67
CA ALA A 227 3.29 23.40 11.39
C ALA A 227 2.78 24.43 10.37
N PRO A 228 3.22 24.35 9.10
CA PRO A 228 2.55 25.09 8.03
C PRO A 228 1.10 24.62 7.91
N ASP A 229 0.15 25.55 7.75
CA ASP A 229 -1.26 25.19 7.55
C ASP A 229 -1.41 24.48 6.20
N GLN A 230 -1.87 23.22 6.25
CA GLN A 230 -2.07 22.38 5.07
C GLN A 230 -3.57 22.15 4.90
N PRO A 231 -4.27 22.97 4.11
CA PRO A 231 -5.74 22.98 4.05
C PRO A 231 -6.32 21.63 3.60
N GLY A 232 -5.62 20.90 2.71
CA GLY A 232 -6.03 19.57 2.27
C GLY A 232 -5.99 18.53 3.39
N LEU A 233 -4.93 18.52 4.20
CA LEU A 233 -4.82 17.64 5.37
C LEU A 233 -5.84 18.02 6.44
N ARG A 234 -6.13 19.31 6.61
CA ARG A 234 -7.17 19.80 7.51
C ARG A 234 -8.56 19.32 7.10
N LEU A 235 -8.88 19.34 5.80
CA LEU A 235 -10.14 18.77 5.32
C LEU A 235 -10.22 17.26 5.62
N ILE A 236 -9.14 16.51 5.39
CA ILE A 236 -9.10 15.08 5.68
C ILE A 236 -9.29 14.81 7.18
N THR A 237 -8.61 15.56 8.06
CA THR A 237 -8.75 15.36 9.51
C THR A 237 -10.15 15.74 10.00
N LEU A 238 -10.77 16.77 9.44
CA LEU A 238 -12.17 17.13 9.73
C LEU A 238 -13.15 16.05 9.27
N LEU A 239 -13.01 15.55 8.04
CA LEU A 239 -13.88 14.48 7.53
C LEU A 239 -13.73 13.19 8.34
N ARG A 240 -12.51 12.82 8.73
CA ARG A 240 -12.25 11.68 9.60
C ARG A 240 -12.86 11.87 10.99
N GLY A 241 -12.71 13.06 11.57
CA GLY A 241 -13.30 13.40 12.87
C GLY A 241 -14.83 13.35 12.84
N TRP A 242 -15.45 13.90 11.80
CA TRP A 242 -16.90 13.87 11.59
C TRP A 242 -17.42 12.44 11.40
N ALA A 243 -16.78 11.66 10.53
CA ALA A 243 -17.20 10.28 10.29
C ALA A 243 -17.11 9.42 11.57
N ARG A 244 -16.04 9.61 12.35
CA ARG A 244 -15.90 8.96 13.66
C ARG A 244 -16.95 9.41 14.65
N ALA A 245 -17.27 10.71 14.70
CA ALA A 245 -18.31 11.23 15.58
C ALA A 245 -19.69 10.64 15.25
N VAL A 246 -20.06 10.58 13.96
CA VAL A 246 -21.31 9.95 13.51
C VAL A 246 -21.33 8.46 13.82
N LEU A 247 -20.20 7.78 13.60
CA LEU A 247 -20.09 6.34 13.82
C LEU A 247 -20.22 5.97 15.31
N LEU A 248 -19.68 6.81 16.19
CA LEU A 248 -19.66 6.59 17.63
C LEU A 248 -20.79 7.30 18.38
N GLU A 249 -21.59 8.14 17.72
CA GLU A 249 -22.76 8.84 18.30
C GLU A 249 -23.68 7.90 19.11
N PRO A 250 -23.99 6.67 18.65
CA PRO A 250 -24.89 5.79 19.40
C PRO A 250 -24.31 5.28 20.72
N PHE A 251 -23.00 5.49 20.98
CA PHE A 251 -22.31 4.97 22.15
C PHE A 251 -22.00 6.11 23.15
N PRO A 252 -22.34 5.96 24.43
CA PRO A 252 -22.01 6.98 25.43
C PRO A 252 -20.50 7.16 25.59
N ALA A 253 -20.07 8.43 25.69
CA ALA A 253 -18.66 8.77 25.86
C ALA A 253 -18.09 8.14 27.14
N GLY A 254 -17.02 7.35 27.01
CA GLY A 254 -16.35 6.68 28.13
C GLY A 254 -16.84 5.27 28.45
N ALA A 255 -17.73 4.69 27.64
CA ALA A 255 -18.00 3.26 27.72
C ALA A 255 -16.74 2.46 27.39
N GLU A 256 -16.27 1.62 28.32
CA GLU A 256 -15.22 0.61 28.07
C GLU A 256 -15.73 -0.55 27.20
N ASP A 257 -16.85 -0.37 26.50
CA ASP A 257 -17.47 -1.38 25.67
C ASP A 257 -16.57 -1.70 24.46
N ALA A 258 -16.40 -2.99 24.21
CA ALA A 258 -15.64 -3.50 23.07
C ALA A 258 -16.31 -3.15 21.72
N ALA A 259 -17.62 -2.89 21.71
CA ALA A 259 -18.41 -2.63 20.51
C ALA A 259 -18.00 -1.36 19.73
N PRO A 260 -17.93 -0.15 20.32
CA PRO A 260 -17.49 1.05 19.60
C PRO A 260 -16.06 0.93 19.06
N GLN A 261 -15.19 0.24 19.79
CA GLN A 261 -13.79 0.02 19.39
C GLN A 261 -13.68 -0.94 18.22
N LEU A 262 -14.41 -2.05 18.25
CA LEU A 262 -14.49 -3.01 17.16
C LEU A 262 -15.05 -2.34 15.89
N LEU A 263 -16.05 -1.47 16.05
CA LEU A 263 -16.66 -0.73 14.94
C LEU A 263 -15.68 0.31 14.33
N ASP A 264 -14.97 1.08 15.15
CA ASP A 264 -13.93 2.04 14.72
C ASP A 264 -12.80 1.29 13.96
N THR A 265 -12.35 0.16 14.50
CA THR A 265 -11.29 -0.67 13.89
C THR A 265 -11.75 -1.36 12.60
N MET A 266 -12.97 -1.89 12.52
CA MET A 266 -13.48 -2.60 11.33
C MET A 266 -13.88 -1.68 10.18
N ILE A 267 -14.33 -0.45 10.48
CA ILE A 267 -14.87 0.48 9.47
C ILE A 267 -13.85 1.56 9.13
N LEU A 268 -13.28 2.24 10.12
CA LEU A 268 -12.35 3.36 9.91
C LEU A 268 -10.89 2.90 9.87
N GLY A 269 -10.60 1.71 10.43
CA GLY A 269 -9.25 1.15 10.50
C GLY A 269 -8.39 1.81 11.57
N GLN A 270 -8.98 2.64 12.42
CA GLN A 270 -8.27 3.32 13.50
C GLN A 270 -8.04 2.34 14.63
N ARG A 271 -6.82 1.85 14.73
CA ARG A 271 -6.49 0.90 15.79
C ARG A 271 -6.38 1.63 17.12
N THR A 272 -7.11 1.18 18.14
CA THR A 272 -7.02 1.70 19.51
C THR A 272 -6.24 0.76 20.42
N ALA A 273 -5.81 1.27 21.57
CA ALA A 273 -5.06 0.48 22.55
C ALA A 273 -5.84 -0.74 23.09
N ALA A 274 -7.17 -0.71 23.03
CA ALA A 274 -8.06 -1.76 23.52
C ALA A 274 -8.34 -2.87 22.48
N ASP A 275 -7.90 -2.69 21.23
CA ASP A 275 -8.04 -3.69 20.16
C ASP A 275 -7.34 -5.02 20.44
N ARG A 276 -6.44 -5.13 21.44
CA ARG A 276 -5.65 -6.35 21.62
C ARG A 276 -6.38 -7.48 22.33
N ALA A 277 -7.19 -7.22 23.34
CA ALA A 277 -8.04 -8.27 23.93
C ALA A 277 -9.02 -8.83 22.89
N LEU A 278 -9.52 -7.92 22.04
CA LEU A 278 -10.32 -8.24 20.87
C LEU A 278 -9.50 -9.05 19.83
N ASN A 279 -8.30 -8.59 19.48
CA ASN A 279 -7.41 -9.28 18.54
C ASN A 279 -7.05 -10.67 19.05
N ASP A 280 -6.77 -10.86 20.33
CA ASP A 280 -6.45 -12.17 20.90
C ASP A 280 -7.67 -13.09 20.88
N ALA A 281 -8.87 -12.56 21.15
CA ALA A 281 -10.11 -13.32 21.00
C ALA A 281 -10.35 -13.76 19.54
N PHE A 282 -10.18 -12.84 18.58
CA PHE A 282 -10.28 -13.14 17.16
C PHE A 282 -9.13 -14.01 16.63
N LEU A 283 -7.92 -13.90 17.19
CA LEU A 283 -6.77 -14.76 16.88
C LEU A 283 -7.06 -16.18 17.33
N ARG A 284 -7.54 -16.38 18.57
CA ARG A 284 -7.97 -17.69 19.08
C ARG A 284 -9.13 -18.28 18.28
N ALA A 285 -10.05 -17.43 17.82
CA ALA A 285 -11.15 -17.83 16.96
C ALA A 285 -10.77 -17.98 15.46
N GLY A 286 -9.51 -17.73 15.07
CA GLY A 286 -9.05 -17.77 13.67
C GLY A 286 -9.58 -16.64 12.77
N GLY A 287 -10.29 -15.66 13.33
CA GLY A 287 -10.93 -14.56 12.64
C GLY A 287 -10.14 -13.24 12.60
N LEU A 288 -8.86 -13.21 12.98
CA LEU A 288 -8.08 -11.96 13.05
C LEU A 288 -8.10 -11.13 11.75
N HIS A 289 -8.23 -11.79 10.60
CA HIS A 289 -8.31 -11.14 9.29
C HIS A 289 -9.58 -10.27 9.11
N PHE A 290 -10.65 -10.49 9.88
CA PHE A 290 -11.86 -9.66 9.87
C PHE A 290 -11.65 -8.30 10.56
N LEU A 291 -10.69 -8.20 11.49
CA LEU A 291 -10.37 -6.96 12.21
C LEU A 291 -9.48 -6.01 11.40
N ALA A 292 -8.91 -6.45 10.29
CA ALA A 292 -8.27 -5.56 9.35
C ALA A 292 -9.32 -5.02 8.37
N VAL A 293 -9.38 -3.69 8.18
CA VAL A 293 -10.14 -3.10 7.08
C VAL A 293 -9.66 -3.73 5.77
N SER A 294 -10.47 -4.63 5.25
CA SER A 294 -10.14 -5.44 4.09
C SER A 294 -10.71 -4.79 2.84
N GLY A 295 -10.14 -5.15 1.67
CA GLY A 295 -10.71 -4.74 0.39
C GLY A 295 -12.14 -5.26 0.18
N PHE A 296 -12.57 -6.25 0.97
CA PHE A 296 -13.94 -6.75 0.96
C PHE A 296 -14.94 -5.69 1.44
N ASN A 297 -14.66 -4.97 2.54
CA ASN A 297 -15.57 -3.93 3.04
C ASN A 297 -15.80 -2.84 1.98
N VAL A 298 -14.72 -2.46 1.30
CA VAL A 298 -14.76 -1.47 0.20
C VAL A 298 -15.57 -2.00 -0.98
N ASN A 299 -15.34 -3.26 -1.38
CA ASN A 299 -16.05 -3.86 -2.51
C ASN A 299 -17.53 -4.07 -2.21
N LEU A 300 -17.87 -4.49 -0.99
CA LEU A 300 -19.25 -4.61 -0.52
C LEU A 300 -19.96 -3.26 -0.59
N LEU A 301 -19.32 -2.20 -0.11
CA LEU A 301 -19.85 -0.83 -0.18
C LEU A 301 -20.07 -0.39 -1.64
N ALA A 302 -19.11 -0.66 -2.53
CA ALA A 302 -19.23 -0.34 -3.94
C ALA A 302 -20.40 -1.10 -4.61
N VAL A 303 -20.52 -2.41 -4.36
CA VAL A 303 -21.60 -3.25 -4.90
C VAL A 303 -22.96 -2.84 -4.34
N ALA A 304 -23.06 -2.59 -3.03
CA ALA A 304 -24.29 -2.14 -2.38
C ALA A 304 -24.75 -0.77 -2.93
N THR A 305 -23.82 0.17 -3.11
CA THR A 305 -24.10 1.48 -3.71
C THR A 305 -24.59 1.31 -5.14
N TRP A 306 -23.89 0.52 -5.94
CA TRP A 306 -24.28 0.26 -7.32
C TRP A 306 -25.66 -0.42 -7.40
N TRP A 307 -25.93 -1.41 -6.55
CA TRP A 307 -27.19 -2.14 -6.51
C TRP A 307 -28.33 -1.20 -6.13
N THR A 308 -28.14 -0.37 -5.11
CA THR A 308 -29.15 0.61 -4.65
C THR A 308 -29.48 1.61 -5.75
N VAL A 309 -28.46 2.21 -6.38
CA VAL A 309 -28.68 3.20 -7.44
C VAL A 309 -29.32 2.57 -8.68
N ARG A 310 -28.92 1.34 -9.03
CA ARG A 310 -29.43 0.64 -10.22
C ARG A 310 -30.83 0.05 -10.02
N ARG A 311 -31.10 -0.58 -8.88
CA ARG A 311 -32.33 -1.36 -8.63
C ARG A 311 -33.38 -0.56 -7.90
N LEU A 312 -32.98 0.15 -6.84
CA LEU A 312 -33.92 0.91 -6.02
C LEU A 312 -34.24 2.27 -6.65
N LEU A 313 -33.20 3.04 -7.01
CA LEU A 313 -33.36 4.36 -7.64
C LEU A 313 -33.58 4.29 -9.17
N ARG A 314 -33.51 3.09 -9.75
CA ARG A 314 -33.74 2.79 -11.17
C ARG A 314 -32.94 3.69 -12.13
N ARG A 315 -31.72 4.08 -11.74
CA ARG A 315 -30.84 4.93 -12.57
C ARG A 315 -29.99 4.11 -13.53
N SER A 316 -29.38 4.80 -14.50
CA SER A 316 -28.54 4.18 -15.51
C SER A 316 -27.32 3.47 -14.90
N PRO A 317 -26.77 2.42 -15.56
CA PRO A 317 -25.55 1.74 -15.09
C PRO A 317 -24.36 2.68 -14.90
N ARG A 318 -24.30 3.78 -15.66
CA ARG A 318 -23.27 4.82 -15.54
C ARG A 318 -23.43 5.63 -14.27
N ALA A 319 -24.66 6.04 -13.95
CA ALA A 319 -24.93 6.76 -12.71
C ALA A 319 -24.61 5.87 -11.50
N ALA A 320 -24.98 4.58 -11.55
CA ALA A 320 -24.64 3.62 -10.51
C ALA A 320 -23.12 3.41 -10.36
N ALA A 321 -22.39 3.34 -11.47
CA ALA A 321 -20.93 3.19 -11.44
C ALA A 321 -20.20 4.44 -10.92
N LEU A 322 -20.65 5.64 -11.32
CA LEU A 322 -20.11 6.90 -10.81
C LEU A 322 -20.40 7.07 -9.32
N ALA A 323 -21.61 6.70 -8.86
CA ALA A 323 -21.96 6.72 -7.45
C ALA A 323 -21.09 5.74 -6.65
N ALA A 324 -20.91 4.50 -7.12
CA ALA A 324 -20.04 3.52 -6.46
C ALA A 324 -18.59 4.01 -6.39
N LEU A 325 -18.08 4.64 -7.45
CA LEU A 325 -16.75 5.24 -7.45
C LEU A 325 -16.65 6.39 -6.43
N ALA A 326 -17.60 7.32 -6.45
CA ALA A 326 -17.62 8.45 -5.52
C ALA A 326 -17.66 7.99 -4.05
N THR A 327 -18.55 7.04 -3.72
CA THR A 327 -18.63 6.47 -2.37
C THR A 327 -17.36 5.74 -1.98
N THR A 328 -16.73 5.01 -2.91
CA THR A 328 -15.46 4.31 -2.65
C THR A 328 -14.31 5.28 -2.37
N LEU A 329 -14.22 6.37 -3.14
CA LEU A 329 -13.20 7.41 -2.94
C LEU A 329 -13.41 8.16 -1.62
N LEU A 330 -14.67 8.46 -1.28
CA LEU A 330 -15.01 9.06 0.01
C LEU A 330 -14.63 8.13 1.17
N PHE A 331 -14.95 6.84 1.07
CA PHE A 331 -14.56 5.84 2.05
C PHE A 331 -13.02 5.78 2.19
N ALA A 332 -12.28 5.74 1.09
CA ALA A 332 -10.82 5.73 1.11
C ALA A 332 -10.20 6.97 1.77
N LEU A 333 -10.86 8.14 1.67
CA LEU A 333 -10.41 9.38 2.32
C LEU A 333 -10.63 9.35 3.84
N VAL A 334 -11.76 8.78 4.26
CA VAL A 334 -12.18 8.67 5.65
C VAL A 334 -11.42 7.56 6.39
N THR A 335 -11.14 6.43 5.74
CA THR A 335 -10.35 5.36 6.35
C THR A 335 -8.86 5.67 6.41
N GLU A 336 -8.13 4.97 7.29
CA GLU A 336 -6.68 5.02 7.25
C GLU A 336 -6.12 4.46 5.92
N PRO A 337 -5.07 5.10 5.34
CA PRO A 337 -4.52 4.65 4.06
C PRO A 337 -3.92 3.26 4.20
N ASN A 338 -4.57 2.28 3.60
CA ASN A 338 -4.18 0.87 3.64
C ASN A 338 -4.15 0.28 2.23
N ALA A 339 -3.19 -0.60 1.96
CA ALA A 339 -3.02 -1.21 0.64
C ALA A 339 -4.30 -1.91 0.11
N PRO A 340 -5.08 -2.66 0.92
CA PRO A 340 -6.35 -3.24 0.46
C PRO A 340 -7.38 -2.19 -0.02
N VAL A 341 -7.48 -1.05 0.68
CA VAL A 341 -8.42 0.02 0.34
C VAL A 341 -8.06 0.66 -1.00
N LEU A 342 -6.77 0.95 -1.22
CA LEU A 342 -6.28 1.51 -2.47
C LEU A 342 -6.56 0.57 -3.66
N ARG A 343 -6.32 -0.73 -3.50
CA ARG A 343 -6.59 -1.72 -4.55
C ARG A 343 -8.06 -1.79 -4.91
N ALA A 344 -8.94 -1.78 -3.91
CA ALA A 344 -10.37 -1.77 -4.12
C ALA A 344 -10.83 -0.46 -4.81
N ALA A 345 -10.24 0.69 -4.47
CA ALA A 345 -10.51 1.96 -5.14
C ALA A 345 -10.09 1.95 -6.62
N ILE A 346 -8.92 1.37 -6.93
CA ILE A 346 -8.45 1.19 -8.31
C ILE A 346 -9.40 0.26 -9.08
N ALA A 347 -9.79 -0.86 -8.48
CA ALA A 347 -10.74 -1.79 -9.09
C ALA A 347 -12.11 -1.13 -9.36
N ALA A 348 -12.62 -0.33 -8.42
CA ALA A 348 -13.85 0.43 -8.58
C ALA A 348 -13.73 1.47 -9.72
N ALA A 349 -12.60 2.17 -9.83
CA ALA A 349 -12.34 3.12 -10.91
C ALA A 349 -12.30 2.43 -12.28
N LEU A 350 -11.65 1.28 -12.37
CA LEU A 350 -11.61 0.47 -13.60
C LEU A 350 -13.00 -0.03 -14.01
N ALA A 351 -13.77 -0.55 -13.05
CA ALA A 351 -15.15 -0.98 -13.28
C ALA A 351 -16.03 0.19 -13.74
N ALA A 352 -15.87 1.37 -13.14
CA ALA A 352 -16.57 2.57 -13.57
C ALA A 352 -16.17 3.03 -14.97
N GLY A 353 -14.88 3.02 -15.29
CA GLY A 353 -14.38 3.31 -16.64
C GLY A 353 -14.95 2.37 -17.69
N ALA A 354 -14.98 1.06 -17.41
CA ALA A 354 -15.58 0.06 -18.30
C ALA A 354 -17.08 0.31 -18.54
N ALA A 355 -17.83 0.64 -17.48
CA ALA A 355 -19.25 0.97 -17.57
C ALA A 355 -19.51 2.26 -18.38
N LEU A 356 -18.67 3.28 -18.22
CA LEU A 356 -18.76 4.54 -18.98
C LEU A 356 -18.53 4.29 -20.49
N LEU A 357 -17.50 3.50 -20.81
CA LEU A 357 -17.12 3.09 -22.17
C LEU A 357 -18.04 2.02 -22.78
N ARG A 358 -19.06 1.55 -22.05
CA ARG A 358 -19.96 0.45 -22.44
C ARG A 358 -19.22 -0.81 -22.90
N ARG A 359 -18.04 -1.11 -22.34
CA ARG A 359 -17.27 -2.31 -22.67
C ARG A 359 -17.52 -3.39 -21.62
N GLN A 360 -17.72 -4.62 -22.10
CA GLN A 360 -17.67 -5.81 -21.25
C GLN A 360 -16.20 -6.08 -20.91
N MET A 361 -15.82 -5.90 -19.65
CA MET A 361 -14.47 -6.22 -19.18
C MET A 361 -14.45 -7.66 -18.70
N SER A 362 -13.57 -8.50 -19.26
CA SER A 362 -13.35 -9.83 -18.69
C SER A 362 -12.70 -9.69 -17.32
N VAL A 363 -13.07 -10.55 -16.37
CA VAL A 363 -12.52 -10.52 -15.00
C VAL A 363 -11.00 -10.60 -15.04
N VAL A 364 -10.44 -11.46 -15.90
CA VAL A 364 -8.99 -11.64 -16.06
C VAL A 364 -8.31 -10.37 -16.58
N ASN A 365 -8.87 -9.73 -17.60
CA ASN A 365 -8.30 -8.48 -18.13
C ASN A 365 -8.43 -7.33 -17.12
N GLY A 366 -9.51 -7.32 -16.33
CA GLY A 366 -9.68 -6.36 -15.24
C GLY A 366 -8.64 -6.51 -14.14
N LEU A 367 -8.40 -7.75 -13.70
CA LEU A 367 -7.37 -8.07 -12.70
C LEU A 367 -5.97 -7.77 -13.23
N ALA A 368 -5.67 -8.15 -14.48
CA ALA A 368 -4.39 -7.84 -15.11
C ALA A 368 -4.15 -6.33 -15.23
N LEU A 369 -5.17 -5.56 -15.61
CA LEU A 369 -5.08 -4.10 -15.67
C LEU A 369 -4.90 -3.48 -14.28
N ALA A 370 -5.63 -3.97 -13.27
CA ALA A 370 -5.44 -3.53 -11.90
C ALA A 370 -4.02 -3.79 -11.41
N ALA A 371 -3.49 -5.00 -11.64
CA ALA A 371 -2.12 -5.37 -11.31
C ALA A 371 -1.09 -4.47 -12.00
N LEU A 372 -1.25 -4.21 -13.31
CA LEU A 372 -0.38 -3.28 -14.05
C LEU A 372 -0.39 -1.89 -13.41
N LEU A 373 -1.56 -1.31 -13.13
CA LEU A 373 -1.68 0.02 -12.54
C LEU A 373 -1.08 0.08 -11.13
N ILE A 374 -1.37 -0.91 -10.29
CA ILE A 374 -0.85 -0.98 -8.91
C ILE A 374 0.68 -1.06 -8.94
N LEU A 375 1.26 -1.94 -9.75
CA LEU A 375 2.70 -2.17 -9.81
C LEU A 375 3.46 -1.03 -10.50
N LEU A 376 2.83 -0.32 -11.45
CA LEU A 376 3.38 0.91 -12.02
C LEU A 376 3.40 2.05 -10.99
N VAL A 377 2.42 2.12 -10.08
CA VAL A 377 2.43 3.13 -9.01
C VAL A 377 3.38 2.75 -7.88
N ASN A 378 3.39 1.49 -7.45
CA ASN A 378 4.27 0.98 -6.42
C ASN A 378 4.68 -0.48 -6.70
N PRO A 379 5.89 -0.73 -7.23
CA PRO A 379 6.33 -2.08 -7.57
C PRO A 379 6.57 -2.95 -6.33
N GLN A 380 6.72 -2.35 -5.15
CA GLN A 380 6.92 -3.06 -3.89
C GLN A 380 5.68 -3.83 -3.42
N GLU A 381 4.49 -3.53 -3.98
CA GLU A 381 3.26 -4.28 -3.68
C GLU A 381 3.39 -5.76 -4.08
N LEU A 382 4.17 -6.09 -5.12
CA LEU A 382 4.38 -7.48 -5.58
C LEU A 382 4.89 -8.41 -4.48
N PHE A 383 5.68 -7.87 -3.55
CA PHE A 383 6.30 -8.61 -2.46
C PHE A 383 5.48 -8.61 -1.17
N ARG A 384 4.30 -7.98 -1.17
CA ARG A 384 3.42 -7.96 -0.01
C ARG A 384 2.48 -9.16 -0.06
N ALA A 385 2.29 -9.80 1.10
CA ALA A 385 1.38 -10.94 1.27
C ALA A 385 -0.07 -10.63 0.87
N GLY A 386 -0.46 -9.36 0.79
CA GLY A 386 -1.79 -9.01 0.31
C GLY A 386 -1.96 -9.13 -1.22
N PHE A 387 -0.87 -8.95 -1.99
CA PHE A 387 -0.87 -8.97 -3.46
C PHE A 387 -0.61 -10.38 -4.04
N GLN A 388 0.26 -11.13 -3.38
CA GLN A 388 0.45 -12.57 -3.58
C GLN A 388 -0.84 -13.32 -3.24
#